data_AF-A0A842RBC5-F1
#
_entry.id   AF-A0A842RBC5-F1
#
_cell.length_a   1.000
_cell.length_b   1.000
_cell.length_c   1.000
_cell.angle_alpha   90.00
_cell.angle_beta   90.00
_cell.angle_gamma   90.00
#
_symmetry.space_group_name_H-M   'P 1'
#
loop_
_entity.id
_entity.type
_entity.pdbx_description
1 polymer ?
#
loop_
_entity_poly.entity_id
_entity_poly.type
_entity_poly.pdbx_seq_one_letter_code
_entity_poly.pdbx_strand_id
1 'polypeptide(L)'
;MPKKNPKHESAAARYYKRSQVVRGQDKGKDRTPLYFGLLFIGIITAVVIVGVVLTRDPSRKVVVKKDDTVTIEYTGWLDNNSIFDDDTIVDHVVGGPGLLEYFDQQLVGAVAGEKKEFTIPSEYGYTDPGYDLYGENLNFQIEIVEVIRDGEVLYPR
;
A
#
# COMPACT_ATOMS: atom_id res chain seq x y z
N MET A 1 -99.09 3.39 -19.26
CA MET A 1 -97.89 2.80 -18.60
C MET A 1 -97.08 3.94 -17.96
N PRO A 2 -96.70 3.87 -16.68
CA PRO A 2 -96.40 5.07 -15.88
C PRO A 2 -94.91 5.48 -15.90
N LYS A 3 -94.70 6.80 -15.74
CA LYS A 3 -93.43 7.52 -15.70
C LYS A 3 -92.65 7.24 -14.40
N LYS A 4 -91.34 6.99 -14.49
CA LYS A 4 -90.46 6.76 -13.34
C LYS A 4 -89.99 8.11 -12.75
N ASN A 5 -90.35 8.37 -11.50
CA ASN A 5 -90.02 9.58 -10.72
C ASN A 5 -88.60 9.46 -10.10
N PRO A 6 -87.71 10.46 -10.17
CA PRO A 6 -86.31 10.32 -9.78
C PRO A 6 -86.03 10.92 -8.39
N LYS A 7 -86.42 10.26 -7.29
CA LYS A 7 -86.03 10.73 -5.94
C LYS A 7 -85.88 9.62 -4.92
N HIS A 8 -84.87 8.76 -5.03
CA HIS A 8 -84.33 8.01 -3.87
C HIS A 8 -82.85 7.66 -4.13
N GLU A 9 -81.95 8.63 -3.91
CA GLU A 9 -80.53 8.33 -3.73
C GLU A 9 -80.31 7.93 -2.26
N SER A 10 -79.74 6.74 -2.03
CA SER A 10 -79.62 6.15 -0.70
C SER A 10 -78.64 6.93 0.19
N ALA A 11 -78.91 6.98 1.50
CA ALA A 11 -78.04 7.65 2.48
C ALA A 11 -76.60 7.06 2.48
N ALA A 12 -76.46 5.78 2.12
CA ALA A 12 -75.17 5.11 1.93
C ALA A 12 -74.34 5.72 0.79
N ALA A 13 -74.98 6.14 -0.32
CA ALA A 13 -74.30 6.81 -1.43
C ALA A 13 -73.75 8.18 -1.00
N ARG A 14 -74.45 8.91 -0.14
CA ARG A 14 -73.96 10.19 0.42
C ARG A 14 -72.79 10.00 1.38
N TYR A 15 -72.79 8.93 2.16
CA TYR A 15 -71.70 8.60 3.09
C TYR A 15 -70.43 8.18 2.32
N TYR A 16 -70.57 7.38 1.26
CA TYR A 16 -69.46 6.97 0.41
C TYR A 16 -68.86 8.14 -0.37
N LYS A 17 -69.70 9.07 -0.85
CA LYS A 17 -69.22 10.27 -1.57
C LYS A 17 -68.51 11.26 -0.67
N ARG A 18 -68.88 11.35 0.62
CA ARG A 18 -68.25 12.26 1.59
C ARG A 18 -66.93 11.73 2.16
N SER A 19 -66.75 10.41 2.23
CA SER A 19 -65.46 9.80 2.66
C SER A 19 -64.37 9.88 1.58
N GLN A 20 -64.74 10.05 0.30
CA GLN A 20 -63.81 10.25 -0.81
C GLN A 20 -63.29 11.69 -0.92
N VAL A 21 -64.02 12.69 -0.39
CA VAL A 21 -63.60 14.12 -0.45
C VAL A 21 -62.60 14.48 0.65
N VAL A 22 -62.58 13.75 1.78
CA VAL A 22 -61.62 14.01 2.89
C VAL A 22 -60.27 13.33 2.64
N ARG A 23 -60.16 12.50 1.59
CA ARG A 23 -58.90 11.85 1.18
C ARG A 23 -58.14 12.71 0.16
N GLY A 24 -58.06 14.01 0.41
CA GLY A 24 -57.04 14.85 -0.20
C GLY A 24 -55.69 14.48 0.41
N GLN A 25 -55.06 13.45 -0.14
CA GLN A 25 -53.65 13.18 0.12
C GLN A 25 -52.86 14.40 -0.34
N ASP A 26 -52.35 15.11 0.66
CA ASP A 26 -51.25 16.04 0.59
C ASP A 26 -50.20 15.52 -0.40
N LYS A 27 -50.02 16.27 -1.50
CA LYS A 27 -48.88 16.07 -2.39
C LYS A 27 -47.64 16.57 -1.66
N GLY A 28 -47.13 15.72 -0.76
CA GLY A 28 -45.81 15.83 -0.19
C GLY A 28 -44.82 15.89 -1.35
N LYS A 29 -44.40 17.11 -1.69
CA LYS A 29 -43.33 17.42 -2.60
C LYS A 29 -42.17 16.49 -2.24
N ASP A 30 -41.80 15.60 -3.16
CA ASP A 30 -40.64 14.70 -3.09
C ASP A 30 -39.38 15.53 -2.81
N ARG A 31 -39.17 15.85 -1.54
CA ARG A 31 -37.93 16.40 -1.02
C ARG A 31 -37.31 15.24 -0.30
N THR A 32 -36.68 14.34 -1.05
CA THR A 32 -35.62 13.50 -0.48
C THR A 32 -34.70 14.46 0.29
N PRO A 33 -34.64 14.38 1.63
CA PRO A 33 -33.94 15.40 2.42
C PRO A 33 -32.47 15.36 2.03
N LEU A 34 -31.88 16.50 1.70
CA LEU A 34 -30.49 16.64 1.23
C LEU A 34 -29.48 15.92 2.16
N TYR A 35 -29.82 15.81 3.45
CA TYR A 35 -29.07 15.08 4.47
C TYR A 35 -28.91 13.58 4.19
N PHE A 36 -29.88 12.91 3.56
CA PHE A 36 -29.74 11.50 3.20
C PHE A 36 -28.68 11.32 2.10
N GLY A 37 -28.63 12.22 1.09
CA GLY A 37 -27.59 12.19 0.06
C GLY A 37 -26.18 12.43 0.62
N LEU A 38 -26.04 13.37 1.57
CA LEU A 38 -24.75 13.67 2.23
C LEU A 38 -24.25 12.53 3.12
N LEU A 39 -25.15 11.80 3.80
CA LEU A 39 -24.80 10.61 4.59
C LEU A 39 -24.29 9.48 3.68
N PHE A 40 -24.94 9.25 2.53
CA PHE A 40 -24.46 8.26 1.55
C PHE A 40 -23.13 8.68 0.92
N ILE A 41 -22.92 9.96 0.62
CA ILE A 41 -21.62 10.44 0.13
C ILE A 41 -20.55 10.24 1.20
N GLY A 42 -20.80 10.58 2.46
CA GLY A 42 -19.86 10.38 3.56
C GLY A 42 -19.52 8.91 3.82
N ILE A 43 -20.51 8.01 3.71
CA ILE A 43 -20.29 6.57 3.83
C ILE A 43 -19.53 6.04 2.61
N ILE A 44 -19.88 6.45 1.39
CA ILE A 44 -19.17 6.04 0.17
C ILE A 44 -17.74 6.56 0.19
N THR A 45 -17.49 7.80 0.58
CA THR A 45 -16.12 8.34 0.68
C THR A 45 -15.34 7.66 1.79
N ALA A 46 -15.94 7.39 2.95
CA ALA A 46 -15.28 6.62 4.01
C ALA A 46 -14.96 5.19 3.56
N VAL A 47 -15.87 4.51 2.84
CA VAL A 47 -15.64 3.16 2.30
C VAL A 47 -14.57 3.18 1.20
N VAL A 48 -14.52 4.20 0.36
CA VAL A 48 -13.47 4.38 -0.66
C VAL A 48 -12.13 4.67 0.00
N ILE A 49 -12.06 5.57 0.98
CA ILE A 49 -10.83 5.88 1.72
C ILE A 49 -10.33 4.65 2.48
N VAL A 50 -11.21 3.97 3.21
CA VAL A 50 -10.88 2.73 3.93
C VAL A 50 -10.46 1.64 2.95
N GLY A 51 -11.16 1.48 1.83
CA GLY A 51 -10.76 0.56 0.76
C GLY A 51 -9.37 0.87 0.21
N VAL A 52 -9.08 2.15 -0.09
CA VAL A 52 -7.77 2.60 -0.58
C VAL A 52 -6.67 2.39 0.46
N VAL A 53 -6.94 2.70 1.74
CA VAL A 53 -5.98 2.49 2.84
C VAL A 53 -5.73 1.00 3.08
N LEU A 54 -6.76 0.16 3.04
CA LEU A 54 -6.65 -1.30 3.21
C LEU A 54 -6.02 -2.01 2.01
N THR A 55 -6.02 -1.41 0.81
CA THR A 55 -5.33 -1.97 -0.37
C THR A 55 -3.83 -1.73 -0.40
N ARG A 56 -3.26 -0.91 0.51
CA ARG A 56 -1.81 -0.83 0.68
C ARG A 56 -1.37 -2.07 1.45
N ASP A 57 -0.85 -3.08 0.76
CA ASP A 57 -0.32 -4.29 1.36
C ASP A 57 1.09 -4.04 1.92
N PRO A 58 1.27 -3.87 3.26
CA PRO A 58 2.60 -3.76 3.87
C PRO A 58 3.41 -5.06 3.73
N SER A 59 2.83 -6.13 3.18
CA SER A 59 3.44 -7.46 3.05
C SER A 59 4.14 -7.67 1.71
N ARG A 60 4.12 -6.69 0.79
CA ARG A 60 4.82 -6.83 -0.50
C ARG A 60 6.33 -6.72 -0.28
N LYS A 61 6.99 -7.88 -0.19
CA LYS A 61 8.46 -7.97 -0.18
C LYS A 61 9.04 -7.31 -1.43
N VAL A 62 9.97 -6.38 -1.24
CA VAL A 62 10.72 -5.76 -2.33
C VAL A 62 12.00 -6.56 -2.53
N VAL A 63 12.10 -7.21 -3.68
CA VAL A 63 13.30 -7.97 -4.06
C VAL A 63 14.17 -7.08 -4.95
N VAL A 64 15.44 -6.97 -4.57
CA VAL A 64 16.46 -6.18 -5.26
C VAL A 64 16.90 -6.86 -6.55
N LYS A 65 17.13 -6.07 -7.58
CA LYS A 65 17.52 -6.49 -8.93
C LYS A 65 18.71 -5.68 -9.40
N LYS A 66 19.34 -6.16 -10.48
CA LYS A 66 20.35 -5.39 -11.22
C LYS A 66 19.76 -4.03 -11.64
N ASP A 67 20.61 -3.00 -11.60
CA ASP A 67 20.31 -1.61 -11.96
C ASP A 67 19.35 -0.89 -11.00
N ASP A 68 18.94 -1.51 -9.89
CA ASP A 68 18.31 -0.79 -8.78
C ASP A 68 19.34 0.12 -8.09
N THR A 69 18.89 1.29 -7.62
CA THR A 69 19.65 2.11 -6.69
C THR A 69 19.24 1.73 -5.26
N VAL A 70 20.20 1.44 -4.39
CA VAL A 70 19.95 0.97 -3.02
C VAL A 70 20.73 1.75 -1.97
N THR A 71 20.15 1.86 -0.79
CA THR A 71 20.85 2.24 0.44
C THR A 71 21.01 1.00 1.32
N ILE A 72 22.22 0.74 1.78
CA ILE A 72 22.62 -0.48 2.48
C ILE A 72 23.26 -0.10 3.81
N GLU A 73 22.72 -0.60 4.91
CA GLU A 73 23.39 -0.58 6.21
C GLU A 73 24.17 -1.89 6.35
N TYR A 74 25.43 -1.83 6.81
CA TYR A 74 26.26 -3.01 6.92
C TYR A 74 27.22 -2.96 8.10
N THR A 75 27.54 -4.14 8.61
CA THR A 75 28.65 -4.37 9.54
C THR A 75 29.57 -5.43 8.94
N GLY A 76 30.88 -5.17 8.93
CA GLY A 76 31.93 -6.06 8.46
C GLY A 76 32.85 -6.52 9.59
N TRP A 77 33.13 -7.83 9.67
CA TRP A 77 34.04 -8.40 10.66
C TRP A 77 34.94 -9.52 10.08
N LEU A 78 36.09 -9.71 10.73
CA LEU A 78 37.05 -10.77 10.40
C LEU A 78 36.71 -12.08 11.14
N ASP A 79 37.36 -13.18 10.76
CA ASP A 79 37.13 -14.51 11.37
C ASP A 79 37.47 -14.58 12.87
N ASN A 80 38.30 -13.65 13.35
CA ASN A 80 38.58 -13.47 14.79
C ASN A 80 37.47 -12.67 15.53
N ASN A 81 36.37 -12.34 14.86
CA ASN A 81 35.25 -11.50 15.29
C ASN A 81 35.57 -10.01 15.52
N SER A 82 36.72 -9.50 15.07
CA SER A 82 36.99 -8.06 15.09
C SER A 82 36.21 -7.36 13.98
N ILE A 83 35.41 -6.36 14.34
CA ILE A 83 34.74 -5.47 13.39
C ILE A 83 35.81 -4.58 12.74
N PHE A 84 35.84 -4.57 11.41
CA PHE A 84 36.71 -3.68 10.64
C PHE A 84 35.93 -2.48 10.06
N ASP A 85 34.61 -2.61 9.88
CA ASP A 85 33.75 -1.53 9.39
C ASP A 85 32.29 -1.68 9.85
N ASP A 86 31.59 -0.57 10.01
CA ASP A 86 30.15 -0.50 10.32
C ASP A 86 29.63 0.87 9.84
N ASP A 87 28.97 0.87 8.69
CA ASP A 87 28.60 2.11 8.00
C ASP A 87 27.38 1.90 7.08
N THR A 88 27.00 2.96 6.37
CA THR A 88 25.94 2.98 5.36
C THR A 88 26.49 3.31 3.99
N ILE A 89 26.20 2.47 3.00
CA ILE A 89 26.39 2.77 1.58
C ILE A 89 25.12 3.40 1.05
N VAL A 90 25.21 4.61 0.47
CA VAL A 90 24.07 5.36 -0.05
C VAL A 90 24.16 5.44 -1.58
N ASP A 91 23.01 5.40 -2.25
CA ASP A 91 22.88 5.57 -3.71
C ASP A 91 23.72 4.60 -4.56
N HIS A 92 23.96 3.38 -4.07
CA HIS A 92 24.69 2.37 -4.83
C HIS A 92 23.83 1.77 -5.93
N VAL A 93 24.34 1.72 -7.16
CA VAL A 93 23.66 1.06 -8.28
C VAL A 93 24.10 -0.40 -8.33
N VAL A 94 23.16 -1.32 -8.16
CA VAL A 94 23.43 -2.77 -8.13
C VAL A 94 23.99 -3.25 -9.46
N GLY A 95 25.17 -3.87 -9.42
CA GLY A 95 25.94 -4.25 -10.61
C GLY A 95 26.76 -3.10 -11.20
N GLY A 96 26.84 -1.96 -10.52
CA GLY A 96 27.70 -0.83 -10.83
C GLY A 96 29.08 -0.94 -10.16
N PRO A 97 29.98 0.02 -10.43
CA PRO A 97 31.29 0.07 -9.79
C PRO A 97 31.18 0.57 -8.34
N GLY A 98 32.21 0.32 -7.53
CA GLY A 98 32.38 0.94 -6.21
C GLY A 98 32.34 -0.04 -5.03
N LEU A 99 31.76 -1.22 -5.21
CA LEU A 99 31.82 -2.31 -4.23
C LEU A 99 32.68 -3.47 -4.75
N LEU A 100 33.12 -4.32 -3.82
CA LEU A 100 33.71 -5.61 -4.16
C LEU A 100 32.70 -6.42 -4.99
N GLU A 101 33.15 -7.04 -6.07
CA GLU A 101 32.26 -7.76 -7.00
C GLU A 101 31.44 -8.83 -6.26
N TYR A 102 32.07 -9.58 -5.37
CA TYR A 102 31.37 -10.60 -4.58
C TYR A 102 30.33 -9.97 -3.63
N PHE A 103 30.61 -8.79 -3.05
CA PHE A 103 29.64 -8.08 -2.21
C PHE A 103 28.41 -7.69 -3.03
N ASP A 104 28.62 -7.06 -4.19
CA ASP A 104 27.54 -6.60 -5.06
C ASP A 104 26.65 -7.76 -5.55
N GLN A 105 27.26 -8.91 -5.86
CA GLN A 105 26.52 -10.13 -6.22
C GLN A 105 25.55 -10.59 -5.12
N GLN A 106 25.84 -10.30 -3.85
CA GLN A 106 24.95 -10.65 -2.74
C GLN A 106 23.74 -9.72 -2.61
N LEU A 107 23.73 -8.57 -3.28
CA LEU A 107 22.58 -7.65 -3.28
C LEU A 107 21.45 -8.16 -4.17
N VAL A 108 21.77 -8.80 -5.29
CA VAL A 108 20.77 -9.32 -6.22
C VAL A 108 19.94 -10.41 -5.55
N GLY A 109 18.61 -10.25 -5.55
CA GLY A 109 17.69 -11.19 -4.93
C GLY A 109 17.54 -11.02 -3.41
N ALA A 110 18.29 -10.12 -2.77
CA ALA A 110 18.06 -9.76 -1.38
C ALA A 110 16.68 -9.08 -1.23
N VAL A 111 16.08 -9.27 -0.05
CA VAL A 111 14.78 -8.68 0.30
C VAL A 111 15.04 -7.43 1.14
N ALA A 112 14.52 -6.28 0.71
CA ALA A 112 14.64 -5.04 1.48
C ALA A 112 14.00 -5.18 2.88
N GLY A 113 14.67 -4.63 3.89
CA GLY A 113 14.32 -4.75 5.30
C GLY A 113 14.62 -6.11 5.96
N GLU A 114 15.20 -7.08 5.22
CA GLU A 114 15.68 -8.33 5.81
C GLU A 114 17.21 -8.29 5.96
N LYS A 115 17.69 -8.75 7.11
CA LYS A 115 19.12 -8.93 7.35
C LYS A 115 19.65 -10.14 6.57
N LYS A 116 20.78 -9.95 5.89
CA LYS A 116 21.47 -11.01 5.16
C LYS A 116 22.92 -11.07 5.60
N GLU A 117 23.41 -12.27 5.87
CA GLU A 117 24.83 -12.51 6.17
C GLU A 117 25.51 -13.29 5.06
N PHE A 118 26.77 -12.97 4.80
CA PHE A 118 27.62 -13.71 3.87
C PHE A 118 29.10 -13.46 4.15
N THR A 119 29.94 -14.36 3.66
CA THR A 119 31.39 -14.23 3.70
C THR A 119 31.91 -14.02 2.30
N ILE A 120 32.83 -13.06 2.14
CA ILE A 120 33.69 -12.90 0.98
C ILE A 120 34.99 -13.63 1.29
N PRO A 121 35.28 -14.77 0.63
CA PRO A 121 36.57 -15.44 0.76
C PRO A 121 37.70 -14.49 0.35
N SER A 122 38.88 -14.62 0.96
CA SER A 122 39.98 -13.68 0.76
C SER A 122 40.42 -13.52 -0.70
N GLU A 123 40.29 -14.57 -1.52
CA GLU A 123 40.57 -14.51 -2.96
C GLU A 123 39.61 -13.59 -3.75
N TYR A 124 38.46 -13.23 -3.18
CA TYR A 124 37.48 -12.29 -3.73
C TYR A 124 37.41 -10.97 -2.95
N GLY A 125 38.22 -10.81 -1.91
CA GLY A 125 38.32 -9.62 -1.08
C GLY A 125 39.50 -8.73 -1.50
N TYR A 126 40.31 -8.31 -0.53
CA TYR A 126 41.51 -7.53 -0.77
C TYR A 126 42.71 -8.44 -1.02
N THR A 127 43.25 -8.39 -2.25
CA THR A 127 44.34 -9.28 -2.71
C THR A 127 45.65 -8.56 -3.01
N ASP A 128 45.71 -7.24 -2.81
CA ASP A 128 46.96 -6.48 -2.87
C ASP A 128 47.58 -6.42 -1.44
N PRO A 129 48.83 -6.87 -1.25
CA PRO A 129 49.54 -6.83 0.03
C PRO A 129 49.67 -5.45 0.68
N GLY A 130 49.38 -4.36 -0.04
CA GLY A 130 49.37 -3.00 0.49
C GLY A 130 48.13 -2.63 1.31
N TYR A 131 47.10 -3.49 1.37
CA TYR A 131 45.88 -3.24 2.14
C TYR A 131 45.91 -3.94 3.50
N ASP A 132 45.37 -3.27 4.54
CA ASP A 132 45.31 -3.82 5.90
C ASP A 132 44.47 -5.10 6.01
N LEU A 133 43.50 -5.26 5.11
CA LEU A 133 42.61 -6.43 5.04
C LEU A 133 43.11 -7.50 4.04
N TYR A 134 44.37 -7.41 3.61
CA TYR A 134 44.96 -8.35 2.65
C TYR A 134 44.92 -9.79 3.14
N GLY A 135 44.37 -10.68 2.31
CA GLY A 135 44.37 -12.12 2.58
C GLY A 135 43.37 -12.56 3.65
N GLU A 136 42.52 -11.66 4.13
CA GLU A 136 41.49 -11.93 5.14
C GLU A 136 40.15 -12.32 4.51
N ASN A 137 39.41 -13.19 5.19
CA ASN A 137 37.99 -13.40 4.89
C ASN A 137 37.17 -12.25 5.48
N LEU A 138 36.24 -11.73 4.69
CA LEU A 138 35.41 -10.60 5.10
C LEU A 138 33.98 -11.09 5.31
N ASN A 139 33.54 -11.12 6.57
CA ASN A 139 32.18 -11.49 6.93
C ASN A 139 31.34 -10.21 7.00
N PHE A 140 30.13 -10.26 6.45
CA PHE A 140 29.22 -9.14 6.42
C PHE A 140 27.83 -9.53 6.89
N GLN A 141 27.20 -8.62 7.60
CA GLN A 141 25.75 -8.53 7.77
C GLN A 141 25.31 -7.27 7.07
N ILE A 142 24.30 -7.38 6.21
CA ILE A 142 23.72 -6.24 5.49
C ILE A 142 22.22 -6.17 5.73
N GLU A 143 21.67 -4.96 5.63
CA GLU A 143 20.25 -4.70 5.52
C GLU A 143 20.02 -3.63 4.44
N ILE A 144 19.15 -3.93 3.48
CA ILE A 144 18.81 -2.97 2.42
C ILE A 144 17.65 -2.13 2.92
N VAL A 145 17.93 -0.87 3.24
CA VAL A 145 16.99 0.05 3.87
C VAL A 145 16.30 0.98 2.87
N GLU A 146 16.74 1.01 1.62
CA GLU A 146 16.05 1.75 0.55
C GLU A 146 16.25 1.06 -0.80
N VAL A 147 15.21 1.09 -1.64
CA VAL A 147 15.27 0.61 -3.04
C VAL A 147 14.55 1.60 -3.94
N ILE A 148 15.27 2.13 -4.93
CA ILE A 148 14.76 2.99 -6.00
C ILE A 148 14.95 2.26 -7.34
N ARG A 149 13.91 2.20 -8.15
CA ARG A 149 13.93 1.59 -9.49
C ARG A 149 13.22 2.50 -10.48
N ASP A 150 13.87 2.82 -11.59
CA ASP A 150 13.31 3.69 -12.64
C ASP A 150 12.79 5.05 -12.11
N GLY A 151 13.40 5.56 -11.03
CA GLY A 151 13.01 6.80 -10.37
C GLY A 151 11.85 6.67 -9.36
N GLU A 152 11.31 5.46 -9.14
CA GLU A 152 10.28 5.18 -8.16
C GLU A 152 10.88 4.56 -6.88
N VAL A 153 10.51 5.10 -5.71
CA VAL A 153 10.86 4.51 -4.42
C VAL A 153 9.98 3.28 -4.18
N LEU A 154 10.60 2.10 -4.19
CA LEU A 154 9.92 0.82 -3.95
C LEU A 154 9.94 0.43 -2.48
N TYR A 155 11.02 0.76 -1.78
CA TYR A 155 11.18 0.58 -0.34
C TYR A 155 11.78 1.86 0.24
N PRO A 156 11.05 2.62 1.06
CA PRO A 156 11.54 3.86 1.63
C PRO A 156 12.41 3.61 2.87
N ARG A 157 13.41 4.47 3.07
CA ARG A 157 14.22 4.55 4.29
C ARG A 157 13.41 4.94 5.53
#